data_AF-A0A1B7WLE3-F1
#
_entry.id   AF-A0A1B7WLE3-F1
#
_cell.length_a   1.000
_cell.length_b   1.000
_cell.length_c   1.000
_cell.angle_alpha   90.00
_cell.angle_beta   90.00
_cell.angle_gamma   90.00
#
_symmetry.space_group_name_H-M   'P 1'
#
loop_
_entity.id
_entity.type
_entity.pdbx_description
1 polymer ?
#
loop_
_entity_poly.entity_id
_entity_poly.type
_entity_poly.pdbx_seq_one_letter_code
_entity_poly.pdbx_strand_id
1 'polypeptide(L)' 'ASGPLQLSNVNVEFTAGKFVGMVGQSGSGKSTMMKLLFRLYDTESGRILEDGYDIAKVELY' A
#
# COMPACT_ATOMS: atom_id res chain seq x y z
N ALA A 1 7.12 17.36 -9.71
CA ALA A 1 6.10 18.27 -9.16
C ALA A 1 5.28 17.50 -8.14
N SER A 2 5.20 17.96 -6.89
CA SER A 2 4.41 17.28 -5.85
C SER A 2 2.93 17.51 -6.13
N GLY A 3 2.25 16.48 -6.62
CA GLY A 3 0.79 16.45 -6.70
C GLY A 3 0.19 16.16 -5.32
N PRO A 4 -1.15 16.24 -5.18
CA PRO A 4 -1.79 15.88 -3.91
C PRO A 4 -1.51 14.42 -3.53
N LEU A 5 -1.36 14.17 -2.23
CA LEU A 5 -1.23 12.81 -1.71
C LEU A 5 -2.49 12.00 -2.03
N GLN A 6 -2.30 10.88 -2.71
CA GLN A 6 -3.39 9.97 -3.08
C GLN A 6 -3.83 9.09 -1.90
N LEU A 7 -2.94 8.86 -0.94
CA LEU A 7 -3.21 8.19 0.33
C LEU A 7 -2.54 9.01 1.44
N SER A 8 -3.24 9.21 2.55
CA SER A 8 -2.75 10.00 3.68
C SER A 8 -3.06 9.27 4.99
N ASN A 9 -2.01 8.93 5.74
CA ASN A 9 -2.09 8.30 7.06
C ASN A 9 -3.01 7.05 7.11
N VAL A 10 -2.88 6.16 6.13
CA VAL A 10 -3.67 4.92 6.09
C VAL A 10 -2.93 3.82 6.86
N ASN A 11 -3.60 3.24 7.86
CA ASN A 11 -3.09 2.14 8.66
C ASN A 11 -4.08 0.98 8.58
N VAL A 12 -3.65 -0.16 8.05
CA VAL A 12 -4.46 -1.37 7.89
C VAL A 12 -3.61 -2.60 8.14
N GLU A 13 -4.22 -3.66 8.68
CA GLU A 13 -3.60 -4.95 8.92
C GLU A 13 -4.49 -6.04 8.31
N PHE A 14 -3.87 -7.00 7.62
CA PHE A 14 -4.58 -8.11 6.98
C PHE A 14 -4.11 -9.42 7.61
N THR A 15 -5.03 -10.19 8.18
CA THR A 15 -4.71 -11.51 8.73
C THR A 15 -4.52 -12.52 7.60
N ALA A 16 -3.52 -13.40 7.74
CA ALA A 16 -3.26 -14.48 6.81
C ALA A 16 -4.50 -15.37 6.57
N GLY A 17 -4.66 -15.85 5.33
CA GLY A 17 -5.76 -16.73 4.93
C GLY A 17 -7.14 -16.08 4.83
N LYS A 18 -7.23 -14.74 4.92
CA LYS A 18 -8.49 -14.01 4.73
C LYS A 18 -8.63 -13.50 3.31
N PHE A 19 -9.85 -13.60 2.78
CA PHE A 19 -10.21 -12.88 1.55
C PHE A 19 -10.68 -11.47 1.93
N VAL A 20 -9.99 -10.45 1.41
CA VAL A 20 -10.25 -9.04 1.75
C VAL A 20 -10.61 -8.26 0.50
N GLY A 21 -11.74 -7.56 0.55
CA GLY A 21 -12.17 -6.64 -0.51
C GLY A 21 -11.93 -5.18 -0.10
N MET A 22 -11.37 -4.38 -1.02
CA MET A 22 -11.23 -2.93 -0.84
C MET A 22 -12.30 -2.18 -1.64
N VAL A 23 -13.19 -1.47 -0.94
CA VAL A 23 -14.32 -0.74 -1.53
C VAL A 23 -14.24 0.76 -1.25
N GLY A 24 -14.89 1.56 -2.09
CA GLY A 24 -14.88 3.03 -1.99
C GLY A 24 -15.17 3.70 -3.33
N GLN A 25 -15.49 4.99 -3.30
CA GLN A 25 -15.83 5.79 -4.50
C GLN A 25 -14.68 5.87 -5.51
N SER A 26 -14.98 6.15 -6.78
CA SER A 26 -13.92 6.41 -7.78
C SER A 26 -13.01 7.54 -7.30
N GLY A 27 -11.69 7.38 -7.48
CA GLY A 27 -10.69 8.33 -6.99
C GLY A 27 -10.27 8.18 -5.53
N SER A 28 -10.90 7.30 -4.73
CA SER A 28 -10.57 7.13 -3.30
C SER A 28 -9.21 6.48 -2.98
N GLY A 29 -8.33 6.29 -3.97
CA GLY A 29 -6.99 5.72 -3.75
C GLY A 29 -6.90 4.18 -3.76
N LYS A 30 -7.98 3.43 -4.03
CA LYS A 30 -7.97 1.95 -4.02
C LYS A 30 -6.90 1.33 -4.94
N SER A 31 -6.88 1.75 -6.20
CA SER A 31 -5.88 1.26 -7.16
C SER A 31 -4.47 1.72 -6.80
N THR A 32 -4.33 2.90 -6.16
CA THR A 32 -3.04 3.37 -5.64
C THR A 32 -2.55 2.48 -4.50
N MET A 33 -3.42 2.10 -3.56
CA MET A 33 -3.08 1.16 -2.49
C MET A 33 -2.60 -0.18 -3.05
N MET A 34 -3.31 -0.76 -4.02
CA MET A 34 -2.91 -2.01 -4.66
C MET A 34 -1.53 -1.89 -5.33
N LYS A 35 -1.27 -0.78 -6.02
CA LYS A 35 0.03 -0.53 -6.66
C LYS A 35 1.18 -0.40 -5.64
N LEU A 36 0.93 0.17 -4.46
CA LEU A 36 1.93 0.24 -3.37
C LEU A 36 2.16 -1.13 -2.73
N LEU A 37 1.10 -1.91 -2.48
CA LEU A 37 1.22 -3.28 -1.94
C LEU A 37 2.07 -4.18 -2.85
N PHE A 38 1.92 -4.05 -4.18
CA PHE A 38 2.73 -4.77 -5.16
C PHE A 38 4.08 -4.08 -5.48
N ARG A 39 4.47 -3.05 -4.72
CA ARG A 39 5.72 -2.29 -4.92
C ARG A 39 5.91 -1.74 -6.34
N LEU A 40 4.83 -1.39 -7.03
CA LEU A 40 4.90 -0.68 -8.31
C LEU A 40 5.28 0.79 -8.15
N TYR A 41 5.20 1.31 -6.91
CA TYR A 41 5.65 2.65 -6.51
C TYR A 41 6.21 2.59 -5.09
N ASP A 42 7.09 3.52 -4.75
CA ASP A 42 7.57 3.73 -3.39
C ASP A 42 6.61 4.59 -2.56
N THR A 43 6.56 4.33 -1.26
CA THR A 43 5.81 5.17 -0.31
C THR A 43 6.56 6.47 -0.05
N GLU A 44 5.86 7.61 -0.06
CA GLU A 44 6.45 8.91 0.34
C GLU A 44 6.74 8.96 1.86
N SER A 45 5.93 8.28 2.67
CA SER A 45 6.14 8.11 4.11
C SER A 45 5.46 6.84 4.62
N GLY A 46 5.86 6.38 5.81
CA GLY A 46 5.37 5.13 6.40
C GLY A 46 6.12 3.90 5.87
N ARG A 47 5.51 2.72 6.02
CA ARG A 47 6.07 1.44 5.57
C ARG A 47 4.97 0.41 5.34
N ILE A 48 5.23 -0.55 4.47
CA ILE A 48 4.38 -1.73 4.27
C ILE A 48 5.17 -2.94 4.76
N LEU A 49 4.53 -3.74 5.62
CA LEU A 49 5.16 -4.91 6.23
C LEU A 49 4.50 -6.18 5.69
N GLU A 50 5.32 -7.16 5.34
CA GLU A 50 4.92 -8.55 5.07
C GLU A 50 5.63 -9.44 6.09
N ASP A 51 4.87 -10.17 6.90
CA ASP A 51 5.38 -10.98 8.02
C ASP A 51 6.37 -10.23 8.94
N GLY A 52 6.13 -8.93 9.12
CA GLY A 52 6.97 -8.05 9.94
C GLY A 52 8.21 -7.48 9.24
N TYR A 53 8.48 -7.90 8.00
CA TYR A 53 9.58 -7.39 7.20
C TYR A 53 9.12 -6.22 6.32
N ASP A 54 9.92 -5.16 6.29
CA ASP A 54 9.67 -4.01 5.43
C ASP A 54 9.95 -4.41 3.97
N ILE A 55 8.90 -4.41 3.16
CA ILE A 55 8.99 -4.87 1.78
C ILE A 55 9.93 -3.99 0.96
N ALA A 56 10.11 -2.71 1.31
CA ALA A 56 11.04 -1.82 0.62
C ALA A 56 12.51 -2.24 0.75
N LYS A 57 12.84 -3.08 1.75
CA LYS A 57 14.20 -3.58 1.99
C LYS A 57 14.50 -4.90 1.30
N VAL A 58 13.51 -5.48 0.63
CA VAL A 58 13.66 -6.73 -0.12
C VAL A 58 14.13 -6.39 -1.54
N GLU A 59 15.24 -6.99 -1.97
CA GLU A 59 15.75 -6.84 -3.32
C GLU A 59 14.85 -7.60 -4.31
N LEU A 60 14.49 -6.96 -5.43
CA LEU A 60 13.72 -7.57 -6.50
C LEU A 60 14.71 -7.91 -7.63
N TYR A 61 14.83 -9.20 -7.95
CA TYR A 61 15.71 -9.71 -9.00
C TYR A 61 15.04 -9.67 -10.38
#